data_AF-A0A2N7U0U0-F1
#
_entry.id   AF-A0A2N7U0U0-F1
#
_cell.length_a   1.000
_cell.length_b   1.000
_cell.length_c   1.000
_cell.angle_alpha   90.00
_cell.angle_beta   90.00
_cell.angle_gamma   90.00
#
_symmetry.space_group_name_H-M   'P 1'
#
loop_
_entity.id
_entity.type
_entity.pdbx_description
1 polymer ?
#
loop_
_entity_poly.entity_id
_entity_poly.type
_entity_poly.pdbx_seq_one_letter_code
_entity_poly.pdbx_strand_id
1 'polypeptide(L)'
;MTKLATRKKEVENLEGIKIEIFDSSGNPMDLNTQGIPAYKYIRKASGTTTVVEFRARFEQAYPGLTCDVLEPSGQAAHGNKQLNKLR
;
A
#
# COMPACT_ATOMS: atom_id res chain seq x y z
N MET A 1 19.34 -7.44 0.09
CA MET A 1 18.03 -7.21 -0.56
C MET A 1 16.95 -7.18 0.51
N THR A 2 15.99 -6.26 0.40
CA THR A 2 14.86 -6.17 1.33
C THR A 2 13.67 -6.94 0.74
N LYS A 3 12.92 -7.64 1.60
CA LYS A 3 11.72 -8.40 1.20
C LYS A 3 10.52 -7.46 1.00
N LEU A 4 9.59 -7.84 0.14
CA LEU A 4 8.30 -7.17 -0.02
C LEU A 4 7.55 -7.09 1.31
N ALA A 5 7.61 -8.14 2.15
CA ALA A 5 7.06 -8.15 3.50
C ALA A 5 7.54 -6.98 4.37
N THR A 6 8.84 -6.66 4.29
CA THR A 6 9.43 -5.57 5.05
C THR A 6 8.97 -4.22 4.51
N ARG A 7 8.93 -4.06 3.18
CA ARG A 7 8.43 -2.83 2.53
C ARG A 7 6.96 -2.58 2.81
N LYS A 8 6.14 -3.63 2.77
CA LYS A 8 4.75 -3.60 3.19
C LYS A 8 4.63 -3.06 4.61
N LYS A 9 5.34 -3.65 5.59
CA LYS A 9 5.32 -3.20 6.98
C LYS A 9 5.79 -1.75 7.15
N GLU A 10 6.80 -1.31 6.40
CA GLU A 10 7.26 0.09 6.42
C GLU A 10 6.14 1.05 5.99
N VAL A 11 5.44 0.73 4.90
CA VAL A 11 4.31 1.53 4.41
C VAL A 11 3.16 1.51 5.40
N GLU A 12 2.80 0.33 5.93
CA GLU A 12 1.74 0.18 6.92
C GLU A 12 2.04 0.97 8.20
N ASN A 13 3.28 0.94 8.69
CA ASN A 13 3.71 1.70 9.87
C ASN A 13 3.72 3.21 9.61
N LEU A 14 4.14 3.63 8.42
CA LEU A 14 4.18 5.05 8.06
C LEU A 14 2.77 5.63 7.92
N GLU A 15 1.89 4.90 7.25
CA GLU A 15 0.53 5.34 6.93
C GLU A 15 -0.47 5.04 8.05
N GLY A 16 -0.17 4.08 8.93
CA GLY A 16 -1.07 3.61 9.99
C GLY A 16 -2.25 2.80 9.46
N ILE A 17 -2.12 2.18 8.29
CA ILE A 17 -3.17 1.38 7.63
C ILE A 17 -2.63 0.01 7.26
N LYS A 18 -3.50 -0.96 7.03
CA LYS A 18 -3.10 -2.26 6.45
C LYS A 18 -3.23 -2.20 4.94
N ILE A 19 -2.32 -2.84 4.21
CA ILE A 19 -2.38 -2.92 2.74
C ILE A 19 -2.15 -4.34 2.25
N GLU A 20 -2.63 -4.65 1.06
CA GLU A 20 -2.32 -5.86 0.32
C GLU A 20 -1.73 -5.47 -1.03
N ILE A 21 -0.70 -6.18 -1.47
CA ILE A 21 0.08 -5.81 -2.66
C ILE A 21 -0.21 -6.82 -3.75
N PHE A 22 -0.52 -6.31 -4.94
CA PHE A 22 -0.83 -7.09 -6.11
C PHE A 22 0.14 -6.73 -7.24
N ASP A 23 0.30 -7.64 -8.20
CA ASP A 23 1.01 -7.36 -9.44
C ASP A 23 0.12 -6.53 -10.39
N SER A 24 0.70 -6.05 -11.49
CA SER A 24 -0.03 -5.36 -12.56
C SER A 24 -1.14 -6.19 -13.22
N SER A 25 -1.15 -7.50 -13.01
CA SER A 25 -2.19 -8.43 -13.49
C SER A 25 -3.31 -8.66 -12.45
N GLY A 26 -3.20 -8.08 -11.25
CA GLY A 26 -4.15 -8.23 -10.15
C GLY A 26 -3.94 -9.48 -9.30
N ASN A 27 -2.82 -10.20 -9.43
CA ASN A 27 -2.51 -11.35 -8.59
C ASN A 27 -1.82 -10.90 -7.30
N PRO A 28 -2.13 -11.51 -6.15
CA PRO A 28 -1.46 -11.21 -4.89
C PRO A 28 0.03 -11.56 -5.00
N MET A 29 0.89 -10.61 -4.63
CA MET A 29 2.34 -10.78 -4.67
C MET A 29 2.84 -11.59 -3.48
N ASP A 30 3.81 -12.48 -3.71
CA ASP A 30 4.47 -13.19 -2.61
C ASP A 30 5.29 -12.20 -1.76
N LEU A 31 5.00 -12.14 -0.47
CA LEU A 31 5.71 -11.31 0.52
C LEU A 31 7.20 -11.67 0.65
N ASN A 32 7.62 -12.86 0.20
CA ASN A 32 9.02 -13.27 0.14
C ASN A 32 9.78 -12.71 -1.07
N THR A 33 9.10 -12.04 -2.00
CA THR A 33 9.73 -11.40 -3.16
C THR A 33 10.84 -10.46 -2.70
N GLN A 34 12.04 -10.63 -3.26
CA GLN A 34 13.22 -9.84 -2.95
C GLN A 34 13.49 -8.81 -4.04
N GLY A 35 14.26 -7.77 -3.72
CA GLY A 35 14.67 -6.75 -4.69
C GLY A 35 13.65 -5.62 -4.87
N ILE A 36 12.69 -5.50 -3.95
CA ILE A 36 11.73 -4.40 -3.97
C ILE A 36 12.43 -3.10 -3.51
N PRO A 37 12.30 -2.00 -4.29
CA PRO A 37 12.90 -0.73 -3.93
C PRO A 37 12.35 -0.20 -2.60
N ALA A 38 13.03 0.79 -2.02
CA ALA A 38 12.49 1.47 -0.84
C ALA A 38 11.27 2.30 -1.20
N TYR A 39 10.34 2.45 -0.27
CA TYR A 39 9.21 3.33 -0.46
C TYR A 39 9.72 4.77 -0.64
N LYS A 40 9.43 5.38 -1.79
CA LYS A 40 9.99 6.70 -2.13
C LYS A 40 9.48 7.83 -1.24
N TYR A 41 8.39 7.62 -0.52
CA TYR A 41 7.78 8.65 0.32
C TYR A 41 8.22 8.52 1.78
N ILE A 42 8.79 9.60 2.29
CA ILE A 42 9.24 9.71 3.69
C ILE A 42 8.10 10.18 4.61
N ARG A 43 7.11 10.87 4.05
CA ARG A 43 5.96 11.42 4.79
C ARG A 43 4.70 10.65 4.44
N LYS A 44 3.91 10.35 5.48
CA LYS A 44 2.57 9.78 5.36
C LYS A 44 1.68 10.60 4.42
N ALA A 45 0.76 9.93 3.75
CA ALA A 45 -0.27 10.56 2.96
C ALA A 45 -1.18 11.45 3.83
N SER A 46 -1.71 12.52 3.22
CA SER A 46 -2.65 13.41 3.91
C SER A 46 -3.84 12.61 4.44
N GLY A 47 -4.40 13.01 5.59
CA GLY A 47 -5.61 12.35 6.12
C GLY A 47 -6.81 12.43 5.18
N THR A 48 -6.81 13.41 4.27
CA THR A 48 -7.82 13.58 3.22
C THR A 48 -7.59 12.69 2.00
N THR A 49 -6.44 12.03 1.90
CA THR A 49 -6.12 11.13 0.79
C THR A 49 -7.09 9.97 0.80
N THR A 50 -7.67 9.68 -0.35
CA THR A 50 -8.55 8.53 -0.55
C THR A 50 -7.75 7.27 -0.86
N VAL A 51 -8.37 6.09 -0.71
CA VAL A 51 -7.73 4.82 -1.09
C VAL A 51 -7.31 4.81 -2.55
N VAL A 52 -8.11 5.37 -3.45
CA VAL A 52 -7.78 5.47 -4.89
C VAL A 52 -6.56 6.34 -5.13
N GLU A 53 -6.48 7.51 -4.50
CA GLU A 53 -5.31 8.39 -4.60
C GLU A 53 -4.06 7.74 -3.98
N PHE A 54 -4.22 7.03 -2.87
CA PHE A 54 -3.13 6.29 -2.24
C PHE A 54 -2.62 5.17 -3.15
N ARG A 55 -3.53 4.42 -3.80
CA ARG A 55 -3.17 3.39 -4.76
C ARG A 55 -2.39 3.96 -5.94
N ALA A 56 -2.85 5.07 -6.53
CA ALA A 56 -2.12 5.76 -7.58
C ALA A 56 -0.72 6.21 -7.11
N ARG A 57 -0.63 6.72 -5.88
CA ARG A 57 0.65 7.08 -5.25
C ARG A 57 1.58 5.88 -5.06
N PHE A 58 1.04 4.73 -4.67
CA PHE A 58 1.78 3.48 -4.51
C PHE A 58 2.29 2.95 -5.85
N GLU A 59 1.43 2.91 -6.87
CA GLU A 59 1.78 2.52 -8.25
C GLU A 59 2.91 3.40 -8.82
N GLN A 60 2.92 4.69 -8.49
CA GLN A 60 4.02 5.60 -8.84
C GLN A 60 5.31 5.33 -8.07
N ALA A 61 5.25 4.72 -6.88
CA ALA A 61 6.44 4.32 -6.10
C ALA A 61 6.97 2.97 -6.56
N TYR A 62 6.08 2.08 -6.98
CA TYR A 62 6.36 0.72 -7.41
C TYR A 62 5.72 0.45 -8.77
N PRO A 63 6.38 0.84 -9.87
CA PRO A 63 5.87 0.59 -11.21
C PRO A 63 5.63 -0.91 -11.43
N GLY A 64 4.43 -1.27 -11.88
CA GLY A 64 4.04 -2.67 -12.10
C GLY A 64 3.49 -3.40 -10.87
N LEU A 65 3.39 -2.72 -9.71
CA LEU A 65 2.69 -3.21 -8.52
C LEU A 65 1.53 -2.29 -8.17
N THR A 66 0.45 -2.88 -7.69
CA THR A 66 -0.70 -2.16 -7.14
C THR A 66 -0.88 -2.52 -5.67
N CYS A 67 -1.70 -1.76 -4.96
CA CYS A 67 -2.09 -2.11 -3.60
C CYS A 67 -3.57 -1.86 -3.36
N ASP A 68 -4.18 -2.69 -2.52
CA ASP A 68 -5.48 -2.39 -1.90
C ASP A 68 -5.29 -2.13 -0.42
N VAL A 69 -6.01 -1.14 0.10
CA VAL A 69 -5.98 -0.82 1.53
C VAL A 69 -6.99 -1.70 2.23
N LEU A 70 -6.61 -2.34 3.32
CA LEU A 70 -7.51 -3.17 4.12
C LEU A 70 -8.08 -2.35 5.29
N GLU A 71 -9.36 -2.55 5.53
CA GLU A 71 -10.08 -2.05 6.69
C GLU A 71 -9.71 -2.82 7.97
N PRO A 72 -9.98 -2.26 9.16
CA PRO A 72 -9.85 -2.98 10.43
C PRO A 72 -10.68 -4.28 10.47
N SER A 73 -11.78 -4.33 9.73
CA SER A 73 -12.63 -5.52 9.54
C SER A 73 -12.00 -6.60 8.67
N GLY A 74 -10.88 -6.33 8.00
CA GLY A 74 -10.21 -7.24 7.07
C GLY A 74 -10.75 -7.20 5.64
N GLN A 75 -11.70 -6.31 5.33
CA GLN A 75 -12.20 -6.11 3.97
C GLN A 75 -11.33 -5.11 3.21
N ALA A 76 -11.19 -5.26 1.90
CA ALA A 76 -10.54 -4.26 1.07
C ALA A 76 -11.41 -2.99 1.03
N ALA A 77 -10.82 -1.87 1.46
CA ALA A 77 -11.38 -0.55 1.29
C ALA A 77 -11.28 -0.17 -0.19
N HIS A 78 -12.40 0.24 -0.78
CA HIS A 78 -12.45 0.67 -2.17
C HIS A 78 -12.94 2.12 -2.30
N GLY A 79 -12.47 2.82 -3.33
CA GLY A 79 -13.01 4.13 -3.75
C GLY A 79 -12.55 5.33 -2.92
N ASN A 80 -13.50 6.24 -2.65
CA ASN A 80 -13.27 7.54 -2.02
C ASN A 80 -13.13 7.48 -0.48
N LYS A 81 -12.91 6.29 0.09
CA LYS A 81 -12.72 6.15 1.53
C LYS A 81 -11.42 6.83 1.93
N GLN A 82 -11.50 7.76 2.88
CA GLN A 82 -10.32 8.49 3.34
C GLN A 82 -9.46 7.59 4.22
N LEU A 83 -8.14 7.68 4.06
CA LEU A 83 -7.19 6.95 4.89
C LEU A 83 -7.38 7.24 6.38
N ASN A 84 -7.81 8.46 6.74
CA ASN A 84 -8.08 8.83 8.14
C ASN A 84 -9.23 8.03 8.79
N LYS A 85 -10.08 7.38 8.00
CA LYS A 85 -11.14 6.49 8.50
C LYS A 85 -10.65 5.04 8.68
N LEU A 86 -9.46 4.73 8.18
CA LEU A 86 -8.85 3.39 8.16
C LEU A 86 -7.65 3.27 9.12
N ARG A 87 -7.24 4.40 9.71
CA ARG A 87 -6.20 4.52 10.75
C ARG A 87 -6.76 4.24 12.13
#